data_AF-A0A450TBZ6-F1
#
_entry.id   AF-A0A450TBZ6-F1
#
_cell.length_a   1.000
_cell.length_b   1.000
_cell.length_c   1.000
_cell.angle_alpha   90.00
_cell.angle_beta   90.00
_cell.angle_gamma   90.00
#
_symmetry.space_group_name_H-M   'P 1'
#
loop_
_entity.id
_entity.type
_entity.pdbx_description
1 polymer ?
#
loop_
_entity_poly.entity_id
_entity_poly.type
_entity_poly.pdbx_seq_one_letter_code
_entity_poly.pdbx_strand_id
1 'polypeptide(L)' 'MTARVSDLSVDELRAFIQEVVHQTLIELLHDPDDGLELDADFTSELRSSLNAVQAGGELLSAERVAADPEMIEKTRRGFP' A
#
# COMPACT_ATOMS: atom_id res chain seq x y z
N MET A 1 16.90 35.27 8.21
CA MET A 1 18.25 34.83 8.65
C MET A 1 18.63 33.65 7.79
N THR A 2 19.84 33.64 7.22
CA THR A 2 20.39 32.50 6.47
C THR A 2 21.36 31.76 7.38
N ALA A 3 20.96 30.60 7.89
CA ALA A 3 21.85 29.70 8.63
C ALA A 3 22.80 29.01 7.64
N ARG A 4 24.10 28.91 7.96
CA ARG A 4 25.05 28.15 7.14
C ARG A 4 25.28 26.78 7.74
N VAL A 5 25.48 25.78 6.88
CA VAL A 5 25.82 24.41 7.30
C VAL A 5 27.13 24.38 8.10
N SER A 6 28.07 25.28 7.79
CA SER A 6 29.34 25.45 8.52
C SER A 6 29.17 25.84 9.98
N ASP A 7 28.00 26.38 10.34
CA ASP A 7 27.75 26.91 11.68
C ASP A 7 27.13 25.83 12.60
N LEU A 8 26.82 24.63 12.05
CA LEU A 8 26.28 23.50 12.80
C LEU A 8 27.40 22.68 13.45
N SER A 9 27.17 22.27 14.68
CA SER A 9 27.91 21.15 15.28
C SER A 9 27.60 19.84 14.54
N VAL A 10 28.45 18.83 14.76
CA VAL A 10 28.28 17.49 14.18
C VAL A 10 26.96 16.85 14.61
N ASP A 11 26.54 17.08 15.86
CA ASP A 11 25.29 16.53 16.39
C ASP A 11 24.06 17.21 15.77
N GLU A 12 24.11 18.54 15.60
CA GLU A 12 23.05 19.27 14.92
C GLU A 12 22.92 18.86 13.44
N LEU A 13 24.05 18.68 12.75
CA LEU A 13 24.05 18.18 11.37
C LEU A 13 23.48 16.76 11.28
N ARG A 14 23.84 15.88 12.22
CA ARG A 14 23.29 14.51 12.28
C ARG A 14 21.78 14.54 12.48
N ALA A 15 21.29 15.35 13.41
CA ALA A 15 19.87 15.49 13.68
C ALA A 15 19.11 16.00 12.44
N PHE A 16 19.65 17.02 11.77
CA PHE A 16 19.08 17.56 10.54
C PHE A 16 19.01 16.52 9.42
N ILE A 17 20.08 15.74 9.21
CA ILE A 17 20.07 14.67 8.20
C ILE A 17 19.03 13.61 8.55
N GLN A 18 18.95 13.19 9.82
CA GLN A 18 17.95 12.20 10.25
C GLN A 18 16.52 12.68 9.99
N GLU A 19 16.23 13.94 10.28
CA GLU A 19 14.92 14.55 10.02
C GLU A 19 14.57 14.50 8.54
N VAL A 20 15.47 14.98 7.67
CA VAL A 20 15.23 15.01 6.22
C VAL A 20 15.07 13.60 5.64
N VAL A 21 15.90 12.66 6.08
CA VAL A 21 15.80 11.25 5.65
C VAL A 21 14.47 10.65 6.09
N HIS A 22 14.06 10.90 7.33
CA HIS A 22 12.78 10.39 7.85
C HIS A 22 11.59 10.96 7.07
N GLN A 23 11.58 12.26 6.78
CA GLN A 23 10.55 12.88 5.94
C GLN A 23 10.52 12.25 4.54
N THR A 24 11.69 12.10 3.92
CA THR A 24 11.79 11.49 2.58
C THR A 24 11.27 10.04 2.59
N LEU A 25 11.56 9.27 3.64
CA LEU A 25 11.07 7.91 3.77
C LEU A 25 9.55 7.86 3.97
N ILE A 26 8.97 8.78 4.74
CA ILE A 26 7.52 8.90 4.86
C ILE A 26 6.89 9.21 3.51
N GLU A 27 7.45 10.15 2.75
CA GLU A 27 6.95 10.52 1.43
C GLU A 27 7.05 9.35 0.42
N LEU A 28 8.13 8.58 0.47
CA LEU A 28 8.35 7.45 -0.44
C LEU A 28 7.53 6.20 -0.08
N LEU A 29 7.29 5.99 1.22
CA LEU A 29 6.62 4.80 1.75
C LEU A 29 5.19 5.13 2.22
N HIS A 30 4.64 6.24 1.75
CA HIS A 30 3.25 6.59 2.00
C HIS A 30 2.33 5.52 1.39
N ASP A 31 1.26 5.19 2.11
CA ASP A 31 0.28 4.22 1.65
C ASP A 31 -0.45 4.80 0.43
N PRO A 32 -0.29 4.22 -0.78
CA PRO A 32 -0.89 4.77 -1.99
C PRO A 32 -2.42 4.78 -1.94
N ASP A 33 -3.02 3.97 -1.07
CA ASP A 33 -4.47 3.86 -0.90
C ASP A 33 -5.00 4.76 0.24
N ASP A 34 -4.14 5.52 0.92
CA ASP A 34 -4.54 6.40 2.02
C ASP A 34 -5.53 7.46 1.55
N GLY A 35 -6.67 7.54 2.23
CA GLY A 35 -7.77 8.43 1.87
C GLY A 35 -8.65 7.96 0.69
N LEU A 36 -8.41 6.77 0.13
CA LEU A 36 -9.32 6.17 -0.84
C LEU A 36 -10.48 5.45 -0.16
N GLU A 37 -11.64 5.48 -0.80
CA GLU A 37 -12.81 4.69 -0.41
C GLU A 37 -13.06 3.61 -1.46
N LEU A 38 -13.59 2.47 -1.02
CA LEU A 38 -14.02 1.43 -1.95
C LEU A 38 -15.23 1.90 -2.74
N ASP A 39 -15.23 1.60 -4.04
CA ASP A 39 -16.43 1.77 -4.86
C ASP A 39 -17.60 0.96 -4.27
N ALA A 40 -18.82 1.48 -4.42
CA ALA A 40 -20.02 0.89 -3.85
C ALA A 40 -20.29 -0.51 -4.41
N ASP A 41 -20.05 -0.72 -5.71
CA ASP A 41 -20.25 -2.00 -6.38
C ASP A 41 -19.21 -3.00 -5.88
N PHE A 42 -17.94 -2.59 -5.81
CA PHE A 42 -16.87 -3.43 -5.28
C PHE A 42 -17.09 -3.80 -3.81
N THR A 43 -17.58 -2.87 -2.98
CA THR A 43 -17.95 -3.13 -1.58
C THR A 43 -19.04 -4.20 -1.47
N SER A 44 -20.03 -4.17 -2.36
CA SER A 44 -21.12 -5.14 -2.40
C SER A 44 -20.61 -6.54 -2.77
N GLU A 45 -19.77 -6.63 -3.80
CA GLU A 45 -19.13 -7.88 -4.21
C GLU A 45 -18.26 -8.47 -3.10
N LEU A 46 -17.45 -7.63 -2.44
CA LEU A 46 -16.58 -8.06 -1.35
C LEU A 46 -17.38 -8.62 -0.16
N ARG A 47 -18.49 -7.96 0.20
CA ARG A 47 -19.40 -8.46 1.25
C ARG A 47 -20.01 -9.81 0.88
N SER A 48 -20.45 -9.97 -0.37
CA SER A 48 -21.00 -11.24 -0.86
C SER A 48 -19.95 -12.36 -0.79
N SER A 49 -18.72 -12.07 -1.22
CA SER A 49 -17.60 -13.00 -1.16
C SER A 49 -17.27 -13.41 0.29
N LEU A 50 -17.17 -12.45 1.21
CA LEU A 50 -16.93 -12.73 2.63
C LEU A 50 -18.03 -13.59 3.25
N ASN A 51 -19.30 -13.29 2.96
CA ASN A 51 -20.43 -14.08 3.44
C ASN A 51 -20.40 -15.51 2.91
N ALA A 52 -20.03 -15.71 1.64
CA ALA A 52 -19.90 -17.03 1.04
C ALA A 52 -18.81 -17.86 1.75
N VAL A 53 -17.67 -17.25 2.06
CA VAL A 53 -16.60 -17.91 2.83
C VAL A 53 -17.05 -18.26 4.24
N GLN A 54 -17.72 -17.33 4.94
CA GLN A 54 -18.26 -17.58 6.29
C GLN A 54 -19.30 -18.72 6.31
N ALA A 55 -20.07 -18.87 5.24
CA ALA A 55 -21.01 -19.98 5.08
C ALA A 55 -20.34 -21.32 4.74
N GLY A 56 -19.00 -21.38 4.69
CA GLY A 56 -18.23 -22.58 4.36
C GLY A 56 -18.00 -22.78 2.86
N GLY A 57 -18.10 -21.72 2.06
CA GLY A 57 -17.80 -21.74 0.63
C GLY A 57 -16.36 -22.17 0.32
N GLU A 58 -16.15 -22.68 -0.89
CA GLU A 58 -14.84 -23.16 -1.32
C GLU A 58 -13.82 -22.02 -1.41
N LEU A 59 -12.68 -22.20 -0.77
CA LEU A 59 -11.52 -21.32 -0.90
C LEU A 59 -10.54 -21.86 -1.93
N LEU A 60 -9.96 -20.96 -2.72
CA LEU A 60 -8.86 -21.30 -3.60
C LEU A 60 -7.54 -21.07 -2.88
N SER A 61 -6.59 -21.99 -3.02
CA SER A 61 -5.24 -21.77 -2.53
C SER A 61 -4.52 -20.74 -3.38
N ALA A 62 -3.57 -20.01 -2.80
CA ALA A 62 -2.80 -18.99 -3.52
C ALA A 62 -2.08 -19.60 -4.74
N GLU A 63 -1.60 -20.84 -4.63
CA GLU A 63 -0.96 -21.57 -5.72
C GLU A 63 -1.93 -21.89 -6.85
N ARG A 64 -3.18 -22.26 -6.53
CA ARG A 64 -4.22 -22.51 -7.54
C ARG A 64 -4.58 -21.22 -8.28
N VAL A 65 -4.71 -20.10 -7.56
CA VAL A 65 -4.98 -18.78 -8.16
C VAL A 65 -3.82 -18.34 -9.06
N ALA A 66 -2.58 -18.54 -8.62
CA ALA A 66 -1.39 -18.17 -9.39
C ALA A 66 -1.15 -19.06 -10.63
N ALA A 67 -1.68 -20.28 -10.64
CA ALA A 67 -1.58 -21.20 -11.77
C ALA A 67 -2.74 -21.08 -12.78
N ASP A 68 -3.82 -20.37 -12.42
CA ASP A 68 -5.01 -20.23 -13.26
C ASP A 68 -4.82 -19.15 -14.35
N PRO A 69 -4.84 -19.52 -15.66
CA PRO A 69 -4.64 -18.58 -16.76
C PRO A 69 -5.67 -17.44 -16.81
N GLU A 70 -6.92 -17.66 -16.41
CA GLU A 70 -7.95 -16.61 -16.40
C GLU A 70 -7.70 -15.58 -15.29
N MET A 71 -7.21 -16.02 -14.13
CA MET A 71 -6.89 -15.14 -13.00
C MET A 71 -5.64 -14.29 -13.25
N ILE A 72 -4.64 -14.86 -13.93
CA ILE A 72 -3.43 -14.14 -14.35
C ILE A 72 -3.78 -13.02 -15.34
N GLU A 73 -4.70 -13.29 -16.27
CA GLU A 73 -5.13 -12.33 -17.28
C GLU A 73 -5.99 -11.21 -16.69
N LYS A 74 -6.86 -11.50 -15.71
CA LYS A 74 -7.66 -10.50 -15.00
C LYS A 74 -6.79 -9.53 -14.19
N THR A 75 -5.71 -10.03 -13.58
CA THR A 75 -4.75 -9.19 -12.82
C THR A 75 -3.97 -8.23 -13.73
N ARG A 76 -3.68 -8.64 -14.98
CA ARG A 76 -2.97 -7.80 -15.97
C ARG A 76 -3.82 -6.69 -16.56
N ARG A 77 -5.14 -6.85 -16.58
CA ARG A 77 -6.06 -5.90 -17.20
C ARG A 77 -6.51 -4.77 -16.27
N GLY A 78 -6.05 -4.80 -15.01
CA GLY A 78 -6.62 -4.00 -13.93
C GLY A 78 -7.94 -4.60 -13.46
N PHE A 79 -8.12 -4.71 -12.15
CA PHE A 79 -9.47 -4.93 -11.61
C PHE A 79 -10.31 -3.70 -12.00
N PRO A 80 -11.51 -3.90 -12.58
CA PRO A 80 -12.39 -2.78 -12.93
C PRO A 80 -12.73 -1.94 -11.69
#